data_AF-A0A4Q7IZX2-F1
#
_entry.id   AF-A0A4Q7IZX2-F1
#
_cell.length_a   1.000
_cell.length_b   1.000
_cell.length_c   1.000
_cell.angle_alpha   90.00
_cell.angle_beta   90.00
_cell.angle_gamma   90.00
#
_symmetry.space_group_name_H-M   'P 1'
#
loop_
_entity.id
_entity.type
_entity.pdbx_description
1 polymer ?
#
loop_
_entity_poly.entity_id
_entity_poly.type
_entity_poly.pdbx_seq_one_letter_code
_entity_poly.pdbx_strand_id
1 'polypeptide(L)'
;MTDILAIEPSESGRIVHLDLPGYQPGRKSRSCSQAMAMCGAFVGAGHQRIPLAQAREWTRRAPTSPPTPVLTWCRPCLGHAATVHGLAEQLVDELLSSPVPP
;
A
#
# COMPACT_ATOMS: atom_id res chain seq x y z
N MET A 1 12.60 -3.67 -13.40
CA MET A 1 11.89 -2.76 -12.50
C MET A 1 11.65 -3.51 -11.20
N THR A 2 11.87 -2.88 -10.05
CA THR A 2 11.61 -3.53 -8.75
C THR A 2 10.10 -3.50 -8.50
N ASP A 3 9.50 -4.66 -8.23
CA ASP A 3 8.06 -4.77 -8.03
C ASP A 3 7.65 -4.25 -6.65
N ILE A 4 6.63 -3.41 -6.61
CA ILE A 4 5.97 -3.01 -5.37
C ILE A 4 5.11 -4.17 -4.87
N LEU A 5 5.27 -4.51 -3.59
CA LEU A 5 4.58 -5.61 -2.94
C LEU A 5 3.51 -5.06 -1.99
N ALA A 6 2.37 -5.74 -1.92
CA ALA A 6 1.40 -5.54 -0.87
C ALA A 6 1.80 -6.36 0.35
N ILE A 7 1.66 -5.76 1.53
CA ILE A 7 1.92 -6.43 2.81
C ILE A 7 0.58 -6.83 3.42
N GLU A 8 0.45 -8.11 3.74
CA GLU A 8 -0.71 -8.65 4.42
C GLU A 8 -0.92 -7.91 5.77
N PRO A 9 -2.11 -7.38 6.05
CA PRO A 9 -2.41 -6.77 7.34
C PRO A 9 -2.24 -7.76 8.50
N SER A 10 -2.01 -7.28 9.72
CA SER A 10 -2.11 -8.14 10.92
C SER A 10 -3.55 -8.64 11.09
N GLU A 11 -3.76 -9.67 11.91
CA GLU A 11 -5.11 -10.17 12.24
C GLU A 11 -6.07 -9.06 12.73
N SER A 12 -5.54 -8.04 13.40
CA SER A 12 -6.27 -6.85 13.85
C SER A 12 -6.23 -5.66 12.89
N GLY A 13 -5.41 -5.73 11.84
CA GLY A 13 -5.16 -4.66 10.89
C GLY A 13 -6.24 -4.56 9.81
N ARG A 14 -6.57 -3.33 9.43
CA ARG A 14 -7.54 -3.04 8.34
C ARG A 14 -6.92 -2.32 7.14
N ILE A 15 -5.61 -2.07 7.21
CA ILE A 15 -4.90 -1.25 6.25
C ILE A 15 -3.85 -2.11 5.56
N VAL A 16 -3.95 -2.20 4.24
CA VAL A 16 -2.95 -2.83 3.38
C VAL A 16 -1.84 -1.81 3.11
N HIS A 17 -0.64 -2.15 3.57
CA HIS A 17 0.56 -1.35 3.33
C HIS A 17 1.32 -1.87 2.11
N LEU A 18 2.20 -1.04 1.55
CA LEU A 18 3.07 -1.44 0.44
C LEU A 18 4.53 -1.49 0.89
N ASP A 19 5.27 -2.42 0.32
CA ASP A 19 6.72 -2.53 0.44
C ASP A 19 7.37 -2.33 -0.93
N LEU A 20 8.53 -1.71 -0.92
CA LEU A 20 9.43 -1.64 -2.06
C LEU A 20 10.84 -1.80 -1.51
N PRO A 21 11.49 -2.97 -1.67
CA PRO A 21 12.80 -3.22 -1.10
C PRO A 21 13.83 -2.16 -1.51
N GLY A 22 14.49 -1.55 -0.52
CA GLY A 22 15.47 -0.48 -0.72
C GLY A 22 14.87 0.92 -0.88
N TYR A 23 13.55 1.07 -0.89
CA TYR A 23 12.89 2.37 -0.96
C TYR A 23 13.03 3.14 0.36
N GLN A 24 13.48 4.38 0.27
CA GLN A 24 13.59 5.29 1.41
C GLN A 24 12.85 6.59 1.08
N PRO A 25 11.63 6.81 1.60
CA PRO A 25 10.97 8.09 1.45
C PRO A 25 11.72 9.14 2.31
N GLY A 26 12.52 9.99 1.65
CA GLY A 26 13.27 11.11 2.26
C GLY A 26 14.79 10.88 2.38
N ARG A 27 15.50 11.89 2.93
CA ARG A 27 16.99 11.92 3.01
C ARG A 27 17.62 11.10 4.16
N LYS A 28 16.82 10.62 5.13
CA LYS A 28 17.38 9.92 6.29
C LYS A 28 17.56 8.44 5.98
N SER A 29 18.80 7.97 6.03
CA SER A 29 19.15 6.56 5.99
C SER A 29 18.43 5.84 7.13
N ARG A 30 17.41 5.05 6.82
CA ARG A 30 16.73 4.21 7.82
C ARG A 30 17.54 2.92 7.96
N SER A 31 17.67 2.40 9.18
CA SER A 31 18.35 1.13 9.39
C SER A 31 17.64 0.03 8.61
N CYS A 32 18.34 -0.58 7.64
CA CYS A 32 17.85 -1.66 6.78
C CYS A 32 17.34 -2.90 7.55
N SER A 33 17.50 -2.96 8.87
CA SER A 33 17.10 -4.09 9.71
C SER A 33 15.62 -4.13 10.07
N GLN A 34 14.87 -3.05 9.83
CA GLN A 34 13.43 -3.02 10.12
C GLN A 34 12.62 -3.14 8.82
N ALA A 35 11.75 -4.14 8.75
CA ALA A 35 10.74 -4.25 7.72
C ALA A 35 9.78 -3.06 7.86
N MET A 36 9.82 -2.15 6.89
CA MET A 36 9.03 -0.92 6.91
C MET A 36 8.23 -0.80 5.62
N ALA A 37 6.99 -0.33 5.75
CA ALA A 37 6.18 0.03 4.61
C ALA A 37 6.73 1.31 3.94
N MET A 38 6.32 1.54 2.69
CA MET A 38 6.63 2.76 1.94
C MET A 38 6.14 4.04 2.63
N CYS A 39 5.12 3.99 3.48
CA CYS A 39 4.68 5.14 4.29
C CYS A 39 5.53 5.39 5.54
N GLY A 40 6.46 4.50 5.87
CA GLY A 40 7.23 4.53 7.09
C GLY A 40 6.59 3.85 8.30
N ALA A 41 5.47 3.14 8.12
CA ALA A 41 4.95 2.28 9.17
C ALA A 41 5.89 1.08 9.39
N PHE A 42 6.10 0.71 10.65
CA PHE A 42 6.76 -0.55 10.99
C PHE A 42 5.83 -1.71 10.63
N VAL A 43 6.35 -2.71 9.93
CA VAL A 43 5.60 -3.91 9.58
C VAL A 43 6.44 -5.11 9.99
N GLY A 44 5.92 -5.94 10.89
CA GLY A 44 6.68 -7.05 11.46
C GLY A 44 7.28 -7.96 10.38
N ALA A 45 8.42 -8.60 10.68
CA ALA A 45 9.09 -9.49 9.73
C ALA A 45 8.23 -10.71 9.31
N GLY A 46 7.24 -11.08 10.13
CA GLY A 46 6.35 -12.22 9.87
C GLY A 46 5.21 -11.95 8.89
N HIS A 47 5.05 -10.72 8.39
CA HIS A 47 3.98 -10.42 7.43
C HIS A 47 4.32 -10.90 6.02
N GLN A 48 3.37 -11.58 5.38
CA GLN A 48 3.50 -11.99 3.99
C GLN A 48 3.53 -10.77 3.07
N ARG A 49 4.42 -10.81 2.07
CA ARG A 49 4.48 -9.84 0.98
C ARG A 49 4.09 -10.54 -0.31
N ILE A 50 3.12 -9.99 -1.01
CA ILE A 50 2.63 -10.54 -2.28
C ILE A 50 2.56 -9.47 -3.36
N PRO A 51 2.60 -9.83 -4.65
CA PRO A 51 2.42 -8.87 -5.74
C PRO A 51 1.08 -8.10 -5.63
N LEU A 52 1.10 -6.80 -5.96
CA LEU A 52 -0.09 -5.93 -5.96
C LEU A 52 -1.29 -6.53 -6.70
N ALA A 53 -1.05 -7.18 -7.84
CA ALA A 53 -2.10 -7.80 -8.64
C ALA A 53 -2.88 -8.88 -7.86
N GLN A 54 -2.20 -9.64 -6.99
CA GLN A 54 -2.83 -10.66 -6.16
C GLN A 54 -3.60 -10.02 -4.99
N ALA A 55 -3.05 -8.96 -4.40
CA ALA A 55 -3.68 -8.22 -3.30
C ALA A 55 -4.87 -7.35 -3.71
N ARG A 56 -5.09 -7.12 -5.02
CA ARG A 56 -6.20 -6.30 -5.53
C ARG A 56 -7.57 -6.76 -5.00
N GLU A 57 -7.75 -8.06 -4.81
CA GLU A 57 -9.02 -8.63 -4.35
C GLU A 57 -9.28 -8.40 -2.85
N TRP A 58 -8.25 -8.09 -2.05
CA TRP A 58 -8.38 -7.84 -0.61
C TRP A 58 -9.30 -6.67 -0.28
N THR A 59 -9.35 -5.65 -1.14
CA THR A 59 -10.18 -4.46 -0.93
C THR A 59 -11.44 -4.44 -1.80
N ARG A 60 -11.67 -5.48 -2.61
CA ARG A 60 -12.77 -5.51 -3.60
C ARG A 60 -14.07 -6.10 -3.09
N ARG A 61 -14.03 -6.96 -2.06
CA ARG A 61 -15.25 -7.58 -1.52
C ARG A 61 -15.21 -7.56 0.00
N ALA A 62 -16.26 -7.01 0.62
CA ALA A 62 -16.65 -7.51 1.92
C ALA A 62 -17.02 -8.98 1.75
N PRO A 63 -16.43 -9.92 2.51
CA PRO A 63 -16.89 -11.30 2.47
C PRO A 63 -18.38 -11.34 2.80
N THR A 64 -19.14 -12.16 2.06
CA THR A 64 -20.60 -12.30 2.25
C THR A 64 -20.96 -12.92 3.61
N SER A 65 -19.96 -13.34 4.39
CA SER A 65 -20.10 -13.78 5.78
C SER A 65 -19.22 -12.91 6.69
N PRO A 66 -19.77 -12.34 7.79
CA PRO A 66 -18.97 -11.72 8.84
C PRO A 66 -18.01 -12.74 9.49
N PRO A 67 -16.87 -12.30 10.09
CA PRO A 67 -16.59 -10.97 10.61
C PRO A 67 -15.38 -10.24 9.98
N THR A 68 -14.90 -10.66 8.80
CA THR A 68 -13.68 -10.06 8.22
C THR A 68 -13.90 -8.59 7.83
N PRO A 69 -13.15 -7.64 8.42
CA PRO A 69 -13.28 -6.23 8.09
C PRO A 69 -12.84 -5.98 6.64
N VAL A 70 -13.56 -5.11 5.94
CA VAL A 70 -13.14 -4.65 4.61
C VAL A 70 -11.77 -3.97 4.74
N LEU A 71 -10.78 -4.48 4.00
CA LEU A 71 -9.45 -3.92 3.98
C LEU A 71 -9.41 -2.65 3.12
N THR A 72 -8.56 -1.71 3.50
CA THR A 72 -8.35 -0.45 2.78
C THR A 72 -6.88 -0.24 2.46
N TRP A 73 -6.58 0.40 1.33
CA TRP A 73 -5.20 0.70 0.96
C TRP A 73 -4.65 1.90 1.75
N CYS A 74 -3.40 1.79 2.20
CA CYS A 74 -2.68 2.89 2.84
C CYS A 74 -2.45 4.03 1.82
N ARG A 75 -3.15 5.15 1.98
CA ARG A 75 -3.07 6.30 1.05
C ARG A 75 -1.64 6.82 0.83
N PRO A 76 -0.80 7.03 1.86
CA PRO A 76 0.59 7.45 1.63
C PRO A 76 1.42 6.41 0.86
N CYS A 77 1.19 5.11 1.07
CA CYS A 77 1.87 4.08 0.29
C CYS A 77 1.48 4.14 -1.19
N LEU A 78 0.20 4.33 -1.49
CA LEU A 78 -0.28 4.50 -2.87
C LEU A 78 0.33 5.72 -3.55
N GLY A 79 0.43 6.85 -2.83
CA GLY A 79 1.08 8.06 -3.35
C GLY A 79 2.55 7.82 -3.71
N HIS A 80 3.31 7.18 -2.81
CA HIS A 80 4.69 6.81 -3.10
C HIS A 80 4.83 5.81 -4.26
N ALA A 81 3.93 4.84 -4.35
CA ALA A 81 3.90 3.90 -5.47
C ALA A 81 3.66 4.62 -6.81
N ALA A 82 2.70 5.55 -6.85
CA ALA A 82 2.45 6.37 -8.03
C ALA A 82 3.67 7.21 -8.41
N THR A 83 4.37 7.81 -7.44
CA THR A 83 5.62 8.55 -7.68
C THR A 83 6.72 7.66 -8.27
N VAL A 84 6.96 6.47 -7.70
CA VAL A 84 8.00 5.54 -8.17
C VAL A 84 7.73 5.07 -9.60
N HIS A 85 6.47 4.87 -9.97
CA HIS A 85 6.07 4.45 -11.31
C HIS A 85 5.90 5.62 -12.30
N GLY A 86 6.14 6.87 -11.90
CA GLY A 86 5.94 8.04 -12.77
C GLY A 86 4.47 8.31 -13.10
N LEU A 87 3.53 7.81 -12.28
CA LEU A 87 2.08 7.95 -12.46
C LEU A 87 1.48 9.06 -11.59
N ALA A 88 2.31 9.82 -10.86
CA ALA A 88 1.83 10.82 -9.91
C ALA A 88 1.00 11.94 -10.59
N GLU A 89 1.46 12.45 -11.73
CA GLU A 89 0.75 13.48 -12.49
C GLU A 89 -0.57 12.94 -13.04
N GLN A 90 -0.54 11.76 -13.67
CA GLN A 90 -1.76 11.09 -14.16
C GLN A 90 -2.79 10.88 -13.05
N LEU A 91 -2.36 10.45 -11.86
CA LEU A 91 -3.26 10.28 -10.72
C LEU A 91 -3.89 11.61 -10.27
N VAL A 92 -3.12 12.71 -10.29
CA VAL A 92 -3.65 14.05 -9.99
C VAL A 92 -4.68 14.46 -11.02
N ASP A 93 -4.40 14.27 -12.31
CA ASP A 93 -5.32 14.60 -13.40
C ASP A 93 -6.63 13.80 -13.30
N GLU A 94 -6.55 12.50 -13.01
CA GLU A 94 -7.71 11.64 -12.78
C GLU A 94 -8.55 12.10 -11.57
N LEU A 95 -7.92 12.50 -10.47
CA LEU A 95 -8.61 13.01 -9.28
C LEU A 95 -9.32 14.34 -9.55
N LEU A 96 -8.71 15.24 -10.32
CA LEU A 96 -9.31 16.52 -10.70
C LEU A 96 -10.44 16.35 -11.73
N SER A 97 -10.38 15.31 -12.55
CA SER A 97 -11.38 15.00 -13.57
C SER A 97 -12.54 14.13 -13.05
N SER A 98 -12.38 13.56 -11.85
CA SER A 98 -13.41 12.72 -11.24
C SER A 98 -14.52 13.60 -10.65
N PRO A 99 -15.81 13.35 -10.97
CA PRO A 99 -16.89 14.04 -10.29
C PRO A 99 -16.83 13.72 -8.80
N VAL A 100 -16.80 14.75 -7.96
CA VAL A 100 -16.91 14.58 -6.51
C VAL A 100 -18.31 14.01 -6.25
N PRO A 101 -18.44 12.79 -5.69
CA PRO A 101 -19.74 12.27 -5.33
C PRO A 101 -20.39 13.22 -4.29
N PRO A 102 -21.72 13.44 -4.38
CA PRO A 102 -22.44 14.33 -3.47
C PRO A 102 -22.34 13.90 -2.00
#